data_AF-A0A4R4BJ44-F1
#
_entry.id   AF-A0A4R4BJ44-F1
#
_cell.length_a   1.000
_cell.length_b   1.000
_cell.length_c   1.000
_cell.angle_alpha   90.00
_cell.angle_beta   90.00
_cell.angle_gamma   90.00
#
_symmetry.space_group_name_H-M   'P 1'
#
loop_
_entity.id
_entity.type
_entity.pdbx_description
1 polymer ?
#
loop_
_entity_poly.entity_id
_entity_poly.type
_entity_poly.pdbx_seq_one_letter_code
_entity_poly.pdbx_strand_id
1 'polypeptide(L)'
;MEGLTISKIGFDLINHKDDFDLGYEDIEAISKRCKFSNCTHTNEPHCAIKKAISDGFLTEGIMNSYYRDKNEFEYVCKQKNKTKAIDYMKQLKLFQKT
;
A
#
# COMPACT_ATOMS: atom_id res chain seq x y z
N MET A 1 13.92 -14.74 14.71
CA MET A 1 13.39 -13.36 14.68
C MET A 1 12.67 -13.29 13.36
N GLU A 2 11.41 -13.71 13.37
CA GLU A 2 10.60 -13.94 12.18
C GLU A 2 10.22 -12.58 11.63
N GLY A 3 10.95 -12.11 10.61
CA GLY A 3 10.56 -10.92 9.86
C GLY A 3 9.20 -11.17 9.24
N LEU A 4 8.25 -10.27 9.50
CA LEU A 4 6.88 -10.32 8.98
C LEU A 4 6.92 -10.52 7.45
N THR A 5 6.69 -11.76 7.02
CA THR A 5 6.54 -12.11 5.61
C THR A 5 5.19 -11.60 5.14
N ILE A 6 5.14 -10.34 4.72
CA ILE A 6 4.02 -9.81 3.95
C ILE A 6 4.08 -10.46 2.57
N SER A 7 3.45 -11.63 2.48
CA SER A 7 3.31 -12.37 1.24
C SER A 7 2.27 -11.69 0.35
N LYS A 8 2.78 -10.95 -0.63
CA LYS A 8 2.25 -10.92 -2.01
C LYS A 8 0.77 -10.57 -2.16
N ILE A 9 0.45 -9.29 -2.03
CA ILE A 9 -0.83 -8.75 -2.54
C ILE A 9 -0.68 -8.40 -4.01
N GLY A 10 -1.20 -9.29 -4.85
CA GLY A 10 -1.46 -8.99 -6.25
C GLY A 10 -2.81 -9.52 -6.73
N PHE A 11 -3.65 -10.09 -5.85
CA PHE A 11 -4.79 -10.87 -6.32
C PHE A 11 -6.13 -10.67 -5.60
N ASP A 12 -6.18 -10.18 -4.35
CA ASP A 12 -7.47 -10.07 -3.63
C ASP A 12 -8.27 -8.78 -3.86
N LEU A 13 -7.68 -7.75 -4.48
CA LEU A 13 -8.35 -6.47 -4.78
C LEU A 13 -9.51 -6.59 -5.79
N ILE A 14 -9.71 -7.76 -6.42
CA ILE A 14 -10.80 -7.98 -7.39
C ILE A 14 -12.11 -8.37 -6.68
N ASN A 15 -12.04 -8.91 -5.45
CA ASN A 15 -13.22 -9.33 -4.69
C ASN A 15 -13.68 -8.30 -3.64
N HIS A 16 -12.76 -7.50 -3.08
CA HIS A 16 -13.07 -6.41 -2.14
C HIS A 16 -12.82 -5.07 -2.80
N LYS A 17 -13.85 -4.52 -3.43
CA LYS A 17 -13.81 -3.29 -4.23
C LYS A 17 -13.50 -2.00 -3.44
N ASP A 18 -13.36 -2.09 -2.13
CA ASP A 18 -13.36 -0.94 -1.23
C ASP A 18 -12.23 -0.94 -0.20
N ASP A 19 -11.35 -1.95 -0.16
CA ASP A 19 -10.32 -2.05 0.87
C ASP A 19 -8.91 -2.21 0.29
N PHE A 20 -8.18 -1.09 0.25
CA PHE A 20 -6.78 -1.03 -0.17
C PHE A 20 -5.84 -1.64 0.88
N ASP A 21 -6.25 -1.67 2.15
CA ASP A 21 -5.41 -2.12 3.26
C ASP A 21 -5.29 -3.64 3.35
N LEU A 22 -6.05 -4.38 2.53
CA LEU A 22 -5.91 -5.83 2.40
C LEU A 22 -4.48 -6.21 2.02
N GLY A 23 -3.80 -6.89 2.95
CA GLY A 23 -2.41 -7.35 2.96
C GLY A 23 -1.38 -6.29 3.34
N TYR A 24 -1.82 -5.10 3.75
CA TYR A 24 -1.00 -4.12 4.44
C TYR A 24 -1.47 -3.90 5.88
N GLU A 25 -2.17 -4.86 6.48
CA GLU A 25 -2.71 -4.75 7.85
C GLU A 25 -1.66 -4.35 8.89
N ASP A 26 -0.41 -4.80 8.72
CA ASP A 26 0.70 -4.42 9.61
C ASP A 26 1.06 -2.92 9.47
N ILE A 27 1.04 -2.39 8.25
CA ILE A 27 1.22 -0.97 7.98
C ILE A 27 0.03 -0.19 8.56
N GLU A 28 -1.21 -0.68 8.41
CA GLU A 28 -2.40 -0.07 9.02
C GLU A 28 -2.28 -0.02 10.55
N ALA A 29 -1.86 -1.12 11.16
CA ALA A 29 -1.74 -1.24 12.61
C ALA A 29 -0.65 -0.32 13.17
N ILE A 30 0.47 -0.17 12.45
CA ILE A 30 1.55 0.74 12.83
C ILE A 30 1.16 2.20 12.55
N SER A 31 0.45 2.49 11.46
CA SER A 31 0.04 3.85 11.08
C SER A 31 -0.92 4.45 12.11
N LYS A 32 -1.78 3.64 12.75
CA LYS A 32 -2.64 4.04 13.88
C LYS A 32 -1.87 4.58 15.08
N ARG A 33 -0.57 4.30 15.19
CA ARG A 33 0.31 4.81 16.25
C ARG A 33 1.03 6.10 15.85
N CYS A 34 0.82 6.62 14.64
CA CYS A 34 1.34 7.92 14.26
C CYS A 34 0.72 9.02 15.11
N LYS A 35 1.54 10.04 15.41
CA LYS A 35 1.07 11.22 16.16
C LYS A 35 -0.05 11.98 15.43
N PHE A 36 0.01 12.00 14.10
CA PHE A 36 -0.95 12.71 13.26
C PHE A 36 -1.91 11.72 12.59
N SER A 37 -3.20 12.01 12.66
CA SER A 37 -4.26 11.21 12.03
C SER A 37 -4.22 11.24 10.49
N ASN A 38 -3.60 12.27 9.91
CA ASN A 38 -3.40 12.44 8.47
C ASN A 38 -1.94 12.24 8.06
N CYS A 39 -1.18 11.44 8.79
CA CYS A 39 0.22 11.16 8.49
C CYS A 39 0.34 10.48 7.11
N THR A 40 1.09 11.10 6.20
CA THR A 40 1.42 10.56 4.87
C THR A 40 2.60 9.60 4.91
N HIS A 41 3.31 9.52 6.05
CA HIS A 41 4.50 8.70 6.30
C HIS A 41 5.72 9.09 5.45
N THR A 42 5.75 10.31 4.91
CA THR A 42 6.81 10.81 4.02
C THR A 42 7.85 11.62 4.79
N ASN A 43 7.44 12.71 5.44
CA ASN A 43 8.34 13.67 6.10
C ASN A 43 7.87 14.03 7.52
N GLU A 44 6.78 13.43 8.01
CA GLU A 44 6.22 13.80 9.30
C GLU A 44 7.13 13.42 10.48
N PRO A 45 7.31 14.35 11.45
CA PRO A 45 7.97 14.03 12.70
C PRO A 45 7.10 13.07 13.53
N HIS A 46 7.74 12.17 14.29
CA HIS A 46 7.06 11.14 15.09
C HIS A 46 6.13 10.21 14.28
N CYS A 47 6.46 9.95 13.02
CA CYS A 47 5.82 8.91 12.22
C CYS A 47 6.20 7.51 12.74
N ALA A 48 5.21 6.72 13.15
CA ALA A 48 5.42 5.36 13.66
C ALA A 48 5.95 4.42 12.58
N ILE A 49 5.53 4.60 11.31
CA ILE A 49 6.04 3.82 10.17
C ILE A 49 7.53 4.10 9.95
N LYS A 50 7.96 5.36 9.94
CA LYS A 50 9.38 5.71 9.82
C LYS A 50 10.22 5.14 10.95
N LYS A 51 9.67 5.15 12.17
CA LYS A 51 10.32 4.51 13.31
C LYS A 51 10.46 3.00 13.09
N ALA A 52 9.38 2.33 12.68
CA ALA A 52 9.41 0.90 12.37
C ALA A 52 10.41 0.54 11.26
N ILE A 53 10.59 1.42 10.26
CA ILE A 53 11.63 1.27 9.23
C ILE A 53 13.03 1.41 9.84
N SER A 54 13.27 2.46 10.64
CA SER A 54 14.55 2.69 11.31
C SER A 54 14.93 1.57 12.28
N ASP A 55 13.93 0.98 12.95
CA ASP A 55 14.10 -0.11 13.91
C ASP A 55 14.20 -1.49 13.20
N GLY A 56 14.05 -1.54 11.87
CA GLY A 56 14.15 -2.76 11.07
C GLY A 56 12.91 -3.67 11.09
N PHE A 57 11.80 -3.22 11.69
CA PHE A 57 10.52 -3.95 11.69
C PHE A 57 9.82 -3.88 10.34
N LEU A 58 10.01 -2.80 9.59
CA LEU A 58 9.54 -2.62 8.21
C LEU A 58 10.73 -2.37 7.29
N THR A 59 10.64 -2.84 6.06
CA THR A 59 11.64 -2.52 5.03
C THR A 59 11.14 -1.38 4.15
N GLU A 60 12.06 -0.57 3.63
CA GLU A 60 11.72 0.49 2.66
C GLU A 60 11.05 -0.10 1.40
N GLY A 61 11.42 -1.32 0.99
CA GLY A 61 10.80 -2.01 -0.16
C GLY A 61 9.31 -2.30 0.03
N ILE A 62 8.90 -2.68 1.25
CA ILE A 62 7.48 -2.85 1.60
C ILE A 62 6.75 -1.52 1.52
N MET A 63 7.35 -0.45 2.08
CA MET A 63 6.72 0.88 2.06
C MET A 63 6.62 1.45 0.63
N ASN A 64 7.62 1.21 -0.21
CA ASN A 64 7.58 1.59 -1.63
C ASN A 64 6.47 0.85 -2.40
N SER A 65 6.27 -0.43 -2.09
CA SER A 65 5.18 -1.21 -2.67
C SER A 65 3.82 -0.65 -2.23
N TYR A 66 3.67 -0.37 -0.93
CA TYR A 66 2.47 0.27 -0.39
C TYR A 66 2.14 1.59 -1.09
N TYR A 67 3.11 2.50 -1.26
CA TYR A 67 2.87 3.77 -1.95
C TYR A 67 2.48 3.59 -3.42
N ARG A 68 3.13 2.66 -4.12
CA ARG A 68 2.79 2.35 -5.52
C ARG A 68 1.35 1.88 -5.61
N ASP A 69 1.00 0.86 -4.84
CA ASP A 69 -0.31 0.22 -4.88
C ASP A 69 -1.41 1.20 -4.43
N LYS A 70 -1.11 2.08 -3.46
CA LYS A 70 -2.01 3.18 -3.03
C LYS A 70 -2.30 4.15 -4.15
N ASN A 71 -1.25 4.57 -4.87
CA ASN A 71 -1.40 5.49 -5.98
C ASN A 71 -2.17 4.86 -7.15
N GLU A 72 -1.93 3.57 -7.43
CA GLU A 72 -2.68 2.79 -8.41
C GLU A 72 -4.18 2.72 -8.03
N PHE A 73 -4.48 2.40 -6.76
CA PHE A 73 -5.84 2.37 -6.22
C PHE A 73 -6.53 3.74 -6.35
N GLU A 74 -5.87 4.81 -5.90
CA GLU A 74 -6.42 6.16 -5.99
C GLU A 74 -6.70 6.59 -7.44
N TYR A 75 -5.81 6.25 -8.38
CA TYR A 75 -6.01 6.51 -9.80
C TYR A 75 -7.28 5.84 -10.31
N VAL A 76 -7.47 4.56 -9.97
CA VAL A 76 -8.63 3.76 -10.38
C VAL A 76 -9.92 4.31 -9.75
N CYS A 77 -9.92 4.63 -8.46
CA CYS A 77 -11.09 5.18 -7.76
C CYS A 77 -11.49 6.56 -8.28
N LYS A 78 -10.53 7.43 -8.63
CA LYS A 78 -10.81 8.77 -9.17
C LYS A 78 -11.25 8.73 -10.65
N GLN A 79 -11.02 7.61 -11.35
CA GLN A 79 -11.31 7.52 -12.77
C GLN A 79 -12.81 7.38 -13.05
N LYS A 80 -13.40 8.41 -13.67
CA LYS A 80 -14.83 8.42 -14.04
C LYS A 80 -15.16 7.47 -15.21
N ASN A 81 -14.20 7.25 -16.11
CA ASN A 81 -14.38 6.36 -17.26
C ASN A 81 -13.96 4.92 -16.90
N LYS A 82 -14.96 4.05 -16.71
CA LYS A 82 -14.75 2.65 -16.33
C LYS A 82 -13.88 1.87 -17.33
N THR A 83 -14.02 2.13 -18.63
CA THR A 83 -13.21 1.46 -19.66
C THR A 83 -11.73 1.82 -19.53
N LYS A 84 -11.41 3.09 -19.27
CA LYS A 84 -10.02 3.53 -19.04
C LYS A 84 -9.43 2.92 -17.77
N ALA A 85 -10.21 2.83 -16.69
CA ALA A 85 -9.78 2.18 -15.46
C ALA A 85 -9.50 0.69 -15.68
N ILE A 86 -10.37 -0.01 -16.43
CA ILE A 86 -10.18 -1.43 -16.77
C ILE A 86 -8.93 -1.64 -17.63
N ASP A 87 -8.69 -0.78 -18.63
CA ASP A 87 -7.53 -0.87 -19.50
C ASP A 87 -6.22 -0.67 -18.74
N TYR A 88 -6.17 0.35 -17.88
CA TYR A 88 -5.05 0.60 -16.98
C TYR A 88 -4.75 -0.61 -16.09
N MET A 89 -5.77 -1.19 -15.46
CA MET A 89 -5.63 -2.39 -14.62
C MET A 89 -5.13 -3.60 -15.40
N LYS A 90 -5.50 -3.76 -16.68
CA LYS A 90 -4.96 -4.82 -17.54
C LYS A 90 -3.48 -4.61 -17.83
N GLN A 91 -3.07 -3.36 -18.10
CA GLN A 91 -1.68 -3.02 -18.32
C GLN A 91 -0.82 -3.32 -17.10
N LEU A 92 -1.23 -2.89 -15.89
CA LEU A 92 -0.51 -3.18 -14.65
C LEU A 92 -0.25 -4.68 -14.45
N LYS A 93 -1.26 -5.53 -14.69
CA LYS A 93 -1.15 -7.00 -14.59
C LYS A 93 -0.12 -7.60 -15.53
N LEU A 94 0.13 -6.98 -16.69
CA LEU A 94 1.14 -7.43 -17.64
C LEU A 94 2.56 -7.12 -17.15
N PHE A 95 2.75 -5.97 -16.48
CA PHE A 95 4.06 -5.54 -16.00
C PHE A 95 4.45 -6.15 -14.64
N GLN A 96 3.49 -6.43 -13.76
CA GLN A 96 3.73 -7.03 -12.43
C GLN A 96 3.98 -8.56 -12.48
N LYS A 97 3.87 -9.20 -13.65
CA LYS A 97 4.05 -10.65 -13.82
C LYS A 97 5.52 -11.07 -14.08
N THR A 98 6.45 -10.13 -13.93
CA THR A 98 7.90 -10.33 -14.14
C THR A 98 8.60 -10.46 -12.79
#